data_AF-A0ABD3VVY2-F1
#
_entry.id   AF-A0ABD3VVY2-F1
#
_cell.length_a   1.000
_cell.length_b   1.000
_cell.length_c   1.000
_cell.angle_alpha   90.00
_cell.angle_beta   90.00
_cell.angle_gamma   90.00
#
_symmetry.space_group_name_H-M   'P 1'
#
loop_
_entity.id
_entity.type
_entity.pdbx_description
1 polymer ?
#
loop_
_entity_poly.entity_id
_entity_poly.type
_entity_poly.pdbx_seq_one_letter_code
_entity_poly.pdbx_strand_id
1 'polypeptide(L)'
;MPVRKRKQLTCLTKAKYDIIVAKLNGTFDAPIKKRTLEQVKCLNLIRKRKDFTLDERGSLLCGGKQVLIKEDLPRFVKNTFLKNKGCGQR
;
A
#
# COMPACT_ATOMS: atom_id res chain seq x y z
N MET A 1 -7.51 2.31 28.65
CA MET A 1 -7.52 2.66 27.20
C MET A 1 -6.99 1.48 26.41
N PRO A 2 -7.77 0.83 25.53
CA PRO A 2 -7.22 -0.26 24.72
C PRO A 2 -6.14 0.29 23.79
N VAL A 3 -4.91 -0.21 23.96
CA VAL A 3 -3.76 0.12 23.11
C VAL A 3 -4.16 -0.21 21.68
N ARG A 4 -4.36 0.82 20.85
CA ARG A 4 -4.60 0.65 19.41
C ARG A 4 -3.33 0.04 18.81
N LYS A 5 -3.26 -1.28 18.72
CA LYS A 5 -2.20 -1.98 18.00
C LYS A 5 -2.19 -1.43 16.57
N ARG A 6 -1.16 -0.65 16.24
CA ARG A 6 -0.94 -0.16 14.87
C ARG A 6 -0.72 -1.38 14.00
N LYS A 7 -1.75 -1.81 13.25
CA LYS A 7 -1.60 -2.89 12.27
C LYS A 7 -0.57 -2.43 11.24
N GLN A 8 0.58 -3.07 11.22
CA GLN A 8 1.61 -2.85 10.21
C GLN A 8 0.98 -2.99 8.81
N LEU A 9 1.33 -2.11 7.87
CA LEU A 9 1.00 -2.35 6.47
C LEU A 9 1.84 -3.53 6.02
N THR A 10 1.22 -4.69 5.95
CA THR A 10 1.74 -5.77 5.13
C THR A 10 1.65 -5.36 3.66
N CYS A 11 2.46 -5.98 2.82
CA CYS A 11 2.46 -5.72 1.38
C CYS A 11 1.05 -5.85 0.80
N LEU A 12 0.67 -4.91 -0.07
CA LEU A 12 -0.61 -4.97 -0.76
C LEU A 12 -0.50 -5.88 -1.98
N THR A 13 -1.59 -6.55 -2.35
CA THR A 13 -1.70 -7.15 -3.68
C THR A 13 -1.83 -6.04 -4.71
N LYS A 14 -1.38 -6.28 -5.95
CA LYS A 14 -1.43 -5.31 -7.04
C LYS A 14 -2.83 -4.74 -7.26
N ALA A 15 -3.85 -5.61 -7.26
CA ALA A 15 -5.25 -5.21 -7.35
C ALA A 15 -5.67 -4.19 -6.27
N LYS A 16 -5.24 -4.38 -5.01
CA LYS A 16 -5.56 -3.44 -3.93
C LYS A 16 -4.81 -2.13 -4.08
N TYR A 17 -3.55 -2.19 -4.51
CA TYR A 17 -2.73 -1.03 -4.79
C TYR A 17 -3.38 -0.15 -5.88
N ASP A 18 -3.74 -0.75 -7.01
CA ASP A 18 -4.34 -0.04 -8.15
C ASP A 18 -5.68 0.62 -7.78
N ILE A 19 -6.52 -0.06 -6.99
CA ILE A 19 -7.78 0.51 -6.50
C ILE A 19 -7.53 1.73 -5.60
N ILE A 20 -6.50 1.70 -4.74
CA ILE A 20 -6.17 2.82 -3.87
C ILE A 20 -5.62 3.99 -4.69
N VAL A 21 -4.71 3.73 -5.63
CA VAL A 21 -4.15 4.76 -6.52
C VAL A 21 -5.25 5.40 -7.37
N ALA A 22 -6.10 4.60 -8.01
CA ALA A 22 -7.25 5.10 -8.77
C ALA A 22 -8.21 5.93 -7.90
N LYS A 23 -8.38 5.54 -6.63
CA LYS A 23 -9.23 6.30 -5.70
C LYS A 23 -8.60 7.64 -5.31
N LEU A 24 -7.29 7.71 -5.11
CA LEU A 24 -6.56 8.94 -4.79
C LEU A 24 -6.48 9.89 -5.99
N ASN A 25 -6.30 9.35 -7.20
CA ASN A 25 -6.31 10.12 -8.45
C ASN A 25 -7.71 10.58 -8.89
N GLY A 26 -8.77 10.19 -8.18
CA GLY A 26 -10.15 10.53 -8.54
C GLY A 26 -10.72 9.77 -9.75
N THR A 27 -9.97 8.84 -10.34
CA THR A 27 -10.36 8.08 -11.55
C THR A 27 -11.16 6.81 -11.25
N PHE A 28 -11.41 6.50 -9.96
CA PHE A 28 -12.19 5.33 -9.57
C PHE A 28 -13.69 5.53 -9.81
N ASP A 29 -14.14 5.18 -11.02
CA ASP A 29 -15.53 5.34 -11.48
C ASP A 29 -16.35 4.03 -11.39
N ALA A 30 -16.33 3.40 -10.22
CA ALA A 30 -17.17 2.23 -9.96
C ALA A 30 -18.42 2.63 -9.15
N PRO A 31 -19.65 2.53 -9.72
CA PRO A 31 -20.88 2.83 -8.99
C PRO A 31 -21.07 1.86 -7.82
N ILE A 32 -21.58 2.36 -6.68
CA ILE A 32 -21.63 1.63 -5.39
C ILE A 32 -22.28 0.24 -5.54
N LYS A 33 -23.32 0.12 -6.38
CA LYS A 33 -24.08 -1.12 -6.61
C LYS A 33 -23.31 -2.21 -7.38
N LYS A 34 -22.23 -1.87 -8.10
CA LYS A 34 -21.42 -2.82 -8.89
C LYS A 34 -20.04 -3.10 -8.27
N ARG A 35 -19.77 -2.58 -7.07
CA ARG A 35 -18.45 -2.74 -6.45
C ARG A 35 -18.24 -4.16 -5.97
N THR A 36 -17.09 -4.73 -6.28
CA THR A 36 -16.70 -6.03 -5.73
C THR A 36 -16.42 -5.92 -4.23
N LEU A 37 -16.55 -7.03 -3.50
CA LEU A 37 -16.21 -7.10 -2.07
C LEU A 37 -14.79 -6.60 -1.79
N GLU A 38 -13.85 -6.82 -2.70
CA GLU A 38 -12.47 -6.36 -2.59
C GLU A 38 -12.36 -4.83 -2.68
N GLN A 39 -13.06 -4.21 -3.62
CA GLN A 39 -13.14 -2.76 -3.75
C GLN A 39 -13.75 -2.12 -2.50
N VAL A 40 -14.81 -2.70 -1.95
CA VAL A 40 -15.43 -2.22 -0.70
C VAL A 40 -14.46 -2.33 0.48
N LYS A 41 -13.74 -3.46 0.62
CA LYS A 41 -12.72 -3.63 1.67
C LYS A 41 -11.58 -2.60 1.53
N CYS A 42 -11.11 -2.32 0.31
CA CYS A 42 -10.06 -1.32 0.07
C CYS A 42 -10.51 0.09 0.40
N LEU A 43 -11.71 0.49 -0.04
CA LEU A 43 -12.27 1.80 0.27
C LEU A 43 -12.47 1.99 1.78
N ASN A 44 -12.89 0.95 2.50
CA ASN A 44 -12.97 0.98 3.96
C ASN A 44 -11.58 1.07 4.63
N LEU A 45 -10.54 0.53 3.99
CA LEU A 45 -9.16 0.63 4.46
C LEU A 45 -8.66 2.08 4.35
N ILE A 46 -8.92 2.74 3.21
CA ILE A 46 -8.61 4.16 2.97
C ILE A 46 -9.34 5.03 4.01
N ARG A 47 -10.65 4.82 4.21
CA ARG A 47 -11.43 5.59 5.20
C ARG A 47 -10.89 5.45 6.63
N LYS A 48 -10.34 4.28 6.98
CA LYS A 48 -9.79 4.01 8.32
C LYS A 48 -8.37 4.53 8.51
N ARG A 49 -7.58 4.63 7.44
CA ARG A 49 -6.18 5.08 7.47
C ARG A 49 -6.09 6.35 6.63
N LYS A 50 -6.27 7.50 7.29
CA LYS A 50 -6.29 8.84 6.67
C LYS A 50 -4.94 9.28 6.07
N ASP A 51 -3.94 8.42 6.05
CA ASP A 51 -2.55 8.80 5.76
C ASP A 51 -2.05 8.31 4.39
N PHE A 52 -2.95 7.87 3.51
CA PHE A 52 -2.56 7.50 2.15
C PHE A 52 -2.33 8.73 1.29
N THR A 53 -1.14 8.86 0.75
CA THR A 53 -0.74 9.92 -0.18
C THR A 53 -0.06 9.29 -1.39
N LEU A 54 -0.07 9.99 -2.52
CA LEU A 54 0.76 9.64 -3.67
C LEU A 54 2.00 10.51 -3.65
N ASP A 55 3.16 9.87 -3.85
CA ASP A 55 4.42 10.57 -4.09
C ASP A 55 4.43 11.19 -5.49
N GLU A 56 5.33 12.13 -5.77
CA GLU A 56 5.49 12.79 -7.08
C GLU A 56 5.77 11.79 -8.21
N ARG A 57 6.30 10.61 -7.86
CA ARG A 57 6.57 9.49 -8.77
C ARG A 57 5.38 8.54 -8.96
N GLY A 58 4.20 8.86 -8.45
CA GLY A 58 3.00 8.00 -8.50
C GLY A 58 3.05 6.78 -7.57
N SER A 59 4.01 6.75 -6.64
CA SER A 59 4.12 5.67 -5.65
C SER A 59 3.17 5.91 -4.47
N LEU A 60 2.45 4.87 -4.04
CA LEU A 60 1.58 4.96 -2.88
C LEU A 60 2.41 5.02 -1.60
N LEU A 61 2.22 6.10 -0.84
CA LEU A 61 2.75 6.28 0.50
C LEU A 61 1.62 6.09 1.51
N CYS A 62 1.94 5.53 2.68
CA CYS A 62 1.05 5.57 3.82
C CYS A 62 1.83 5.99 5.06
N GLY A 63 1.46 7.13 5.66
CA GLY A 63 2.19 7.69 6.81
C GLY A 63 3.66 7.99 6.48
N GLY A 64 3.93 8.48 5.28
CA GLY A 64 5.28 8.81 4.79
C GLY A 64 6.14 7.60 4.38
N LYS A 65 5.61 6.37 4.42
CA LYS A 65 6.34 5.15 4.00
C LYS A 65 5.77 4.59 2.71
N GLN A 66 6.66 4.16 1.81
CA GLN A 66 6.26 3.53 0.55
C GLN A 66 5.58 2.19 0.80
N VAL A 67 4.41 2.02 0.18
CA VAL A 67 3.63 0.78 0.22
C VAL A 67 4.10 -0.11 -0.91
N LEU A 68 4.67 -1.26 -0.55
CA LEU A 68 5.16 -2.23 -1.52
C LEU A 68 4.02 -3.13 -2.02
N ILE A 69 4.07 -3.42 -3.32
CA ILE A 69 3.28 -4.49 -3.93
C ILE A 69 3.95 -5.83 -3.58
N LYS A 70 3.15 -6.82 -3.20
CA LYS A 70 3.63 -8.14 -2.77
C LYS A 70 4.49 -8.83 -3.84
N GLU A 71 4.16 -8.63 -5.11
CA GLU A 71 4.91 -9.16 -6.26
C GLU A 71 6.31 -8.54 -6.39
N ASP A 72 6.47 -7.28 -5.99
CA ASP A 72 7.75 -6.56 -6.04
C ASP A 72 8.60 -6.76 -4.78
N LEU A 73 8.04 -7.38 -3.75
CA LEU A 73 8.74 -7.65 -2.49
C LEU A 73 10.07 -8.40 -2.69
N PRO A 74 10.18 -9.47 -3.50
CA PRO A 74 11.44 -10.18 -3.68
C PRO A 74 12.52 -9.32 -4.34
N ARG A 75 12.12 -8.48 -5.31
CA ARG A 75 13.03 -7.54 -5.98
C ARG A 75 13.49 -6.44 -5.03
N PHE A 76 12.57 -5.90 -4.23
CA PHE A 76 12.89 -4.90 -3.23
C PHE A 76 13.85 -5.44 -2.18
N VAL A 77 13.62 -6.65 -1.65
CA VAL A 77 14.51 -7.30 -0.68
C VAL A 77 15.89 -7.53 -1.29
N LYS A 78 15.99 -8.07 -2.51
CA LYS A 78 17.27 -8.24 -3.21
C LYS A 78 18.01 -6.92 -3.41
N ASN A 79 17.33 -5.88 -3.89
CA ASN A 79 17.95 -4.57 -4.10
C ASN A 79 18.40 -3.91 -2.80
N THR A 80 17.61 -4.06 -1.72
CA THR A 80 17.97 -3.53 -0.39
C THR A 80 19.15 -4.30 0.20
N PHE A 81 19.18 -5.62 0.04
CA PHE A 81 20.28 -6.47 0.49
C PHE A 81 21.59 -6.15 -0.26
N LEU A 82 21.51 -5.95 -1.58
CA LEU A 82 22.65 -5.55 -2.42
C LEU A 82 23.15 -4.14 -2.08
N LYS A 83 22.24 -3.17 -1.90
CA LYS A 83 22.60 -1.79 -1.52
C LYS A 83 23.23 -1.71 -0.13
N ASN A 84 22.77 -2.52 0.81
CA ASN A 84 23.31 -2.57 2.16
C ASN A 84 24.55 -3.48 2.30
N LYS A 85 25.16 -3.93 1.19
CA LYS A 85 26.33 -4.82 1.16
C LYS A 85 26.24 -6.00 2.14
N GLY A 86 25.13 -6.75 2.11
CA GLY A 86 24.99 -7.95 2.94
C GLY A 86 24.92 -7.65 4.43
N CYS A 87 23.70 -7.65 4.99
CA CYS A 87 23.54 -7.87 6.42
C CYS A 87 24.14 -9.26 6.73
N GLY A 88 25.39 -9.26 7.21
CA GLY A 88 26.23 -10.44 7.36
C GLY A 88 27.73 -10.15 7.41
N GLN A 89 28.21 -8.94 7.05
CA GLN A 89 29.59 -8.56 7.37
C GLN A 89 29.63 -7.83 8.72
N ARG A 90 29.73 -8.67 9.77
CA ARG A 90 29.71 -8.43 11.22
C ARG A 90 28.34 -8.53 11.90
#